data_AF-A0A1U8ILZ6-F1
#
_entry.id   AF-A0A1U8ILZ6-F1
#
_cell.length_a   1.000
_cell.length_b   1.000
_cell.length_c   1.000
_cell.angle_alpha   90.00
_cell.angle_beta   90.00
_cell.angle_gamma   90.00
#
_symmetry.space_group_name_H-M   'P 1'
#
loop_
_entity.id
_entity.type
_entity.pdbx_description
1 polymer ?
#
loop_
_entity_poly.entity_id
_entity_poly.type
_entity_poly.pdbx_seq_one_letter_code
_entity_poly.pdbx_strand_id
1 'polypeptide(L)'
;MGIRTSIERKIKVLEVYGDSALVIYQLKGEWQIRDPKLVNYRKLVMELIKEFDDITFCYLPREENQVADALATLAAMIKVNKQEDMKPIRMSIYEAPAHCCNIDVEEEKDDHPWYQDMLRYVKNREYPDQATENDKRTLRRLASDYVLDREILYKRGKDQVLLRCVDSVEA
;
A
#
# COMPACT_ATOMS: atom_id res chain seq x y z
N MET A 1 23.85 -12.08 -3.50
CA MET A 1 25.27 -11.88 -3.12
C MET A 1 25.77 -13.02 -2.26
N GLY A 2 25.18 -13.27 -1.07
CA GLY A 2 25.63 -14.34 -0.16
C GLY A 2 25.90 -15.70 -0.81
N ILE A 3 24.92 -16.24 -1.56
CA ILE A 3 25.06 -17.55 -2.24
C ILE A 3 26.28 -17.59 -3.19
N ARG A 4 26.50 -16.53 -3.99
CA ARG A 4 27.65 -16.47 -4.91
C ARG A 4 28.98 -16.47 -4.17
N THR A 5 29.09 -15.67 -3.10
CA THR A 5 30.29 -15.61 -2.27
C THR A 5 30.56 -16.96 -1.58
N SER A 6 29.52 -17.69 -1.19
CA SER A 6 29.67 -19.05 -0.65
C SER A 6 30.25 -20.02 -1.67
N ILE A 7 29.82 -19.95 -2.95
CA ILE A 7 30.38 -20.75 -4.05
C ILE A 7 31.86 -20.39 -4.26
N GLU A 8 32.20 -19.09 -4.30
CA GLU A 8 33.59 -18.61 -4.44
C GLU A 8 34.49 -19.14 -3.31
N ARG A 9 33.93 -19.25 -2.10
CA ARG A 9 34.61 -19.84 -0.92
C ARG A 9 34.61 -21.37 -0.90
N LYS A 10 34.08 -22.02 -1.95
CA LYS A 10 33.97 -23.49 -2.08
C LYS A 10 33.19 -24.15 -0.94
N ILE A 11 32.21 -23.44 -0.38
CA ILE A 11 31.30 -24.00 0.63
C ILE A 11 30.37 -25.00 -0.08
N LYS A 12 30.22 -26.19 0.52
CA LYS A 12 29.42 -27.29 -0.04
C LYS A 12 28.06 -27.49 0.62
N VAL A 13 27.96 -27.15 1.90
CA VAL A 13 26.70 -27.18 2.65
C VAL A 13 26.42 -25.76 3.16
N LEU A 14 25.24 -25.23 2.88
CA LEU A 14 24.89 -23.84 3.19
C LEU A 14 23.51 -23.73 3.83
N GLU A 15 23.44 -23.05 4.97
CA GLU A 15 22.17 -22.61 5.54
C GLU A 15 21.99 -21.11 5.28
N VAL A 16 20.86 -20.75 4.65
CA VAL A 16 20.54 -19.37 4.27
C VAL A 16 19.45 -18.85 5.18
N TYR A 17 19.79 -17.86 6.00
CA TYR A 17 18.84 -17.14 6.85
C TYR A 17 18.44 -15.81 6.21
N GLY A 18 17.16 -15.48 6.28
CA GLY A 18 16.66 -14.19 5.80
C GLY A 18 15.30 -13.83 6.40
N ASP A 19 15.05 -12.54 6.53
CA ASP A 19 13.84 -11.95 7.11
C ASP A 19 12.77 -11.62 6.06
N SER A 20 13.08 -11.78 4.77
CA SER A 20 12.08 -11.72 3.71
C SER A 20 11.34 -13.05 3.58
N ALA A 21 10.22 -13.18 4.29
CA ALA A 21 9.34 -14.35 4.19
C ALA A 21 9.00 -14.70 2.74
N LEU A 22 8.68 -13.69 1.92
CA LEU A 22 8.40 -13.86 0.50
C LEU A 22 9.54 -14.61 -0.23
N VAL A 23 10.78 -14.14 -0.09
CA VAL A 23 11.93 -14.72 -0.78
C VAL A 23 12.21 -16.13 -0.26
N ILE A 24 12.19 -16.33 1.06
CA ILE A 24 12.46 -17.64 1.68
C ILE A 24 11.44 -18.68 1.20
N TYR A 25 10.14 -18.41 1.32
CA TYR A 25 9.10 -19.40 0.94
C TYR A 25 9.00 -19.62 -0.57
N GLN A 26 9.33 -18.62 -1.38
CA GLN A 26 9.42 -18.79 -2.84
C GLN A 26 10.62 -19.67 -3.25
N LEU A 27 11.76 -19.54 -2.56
CA LEU A 27 12.94 -20.37 -2.81
C LEU A 27 12.76 -21.80 -2.29
N LYS A 28 12.06 -21.99 -1.17
CA LYS A 28 11.61 -23.32 -0.73
C LYS A 28 10.62 -24.00 -1.69
N GLY A 29 9.98 -23.22 -2.57
CA GLY A 29 8.95 -23.71 -3.47
C GLY A 29 7.56 -23.85 -2.84
N GLU A 30 7.40 -23.41 -1.59
CA GLU A 30 6.11 -23.41 -0.88
C GLU A 30 5.17 -22.33 -1.45
N TRP A 31 5.72 -21.22 -1.94
CA TRP A 31 4.94 -20.10 -2.49
C TRP A 31 5.18 -19.91 -4.00
N GLN A 32 4.13 -19.59 -4.74
CA GLN A 32 4.21 -19.29 -6.17
C GLN A 32 4.79 -17.89 -6.43
N ILE A 33 5.53 -17.76 -7.55
CA ILE A 33 6.04 -16.48 -8.04
C ILE A 33 5.19 -16.05 -9.24
N ARG A 34 4.54 -14.89 -9.14
CA ARG A 34 3.74 -14.30 -10.22
C ARG A 34 4.44 -13.16 -10.96
N ASP A 35 5.35 -12.47 -10.28
CA ASP A 35 6.06 -11.34 -10.86
C ASP A 35 7.14 -11.84 -11.86
N PRO A 36 7.10 -11.40 -13.14
CA PRO A 36 8.05 -11.85 -14.15
C PRO A 36 9.52 -11.55 -13.84
N LYS A 37 9.81 -10.45 -13.12
CA LYS A 37 11.19 -10.11 -12.73
C LYS A 37 11.67 -11.10 -11.67
N LEU A 38 10.84 -11.42 -10.69
CA LEU A 38 11.18 -12.40 -9.64
C LEU A 38 11.35 -13.83 -10.20
N VAL A 39 10.64 -14.19 -11.27
CA VAL A 39 10.85 -15.48 -11.97
C VAL A 39 12.28 -15.61 -12.48
N ASN A 40 12.84 -14.56 -13.09
CA ASN A 40 14.23 -14.56 -13.57
C ASN A 40 15.23 -14.70 -12.42
N TYR A 41 15.00 -14.01 -11.30
CA TYR A 41 15.84 -14.13 -10.11
C TYR A 41 15.79 -15.53 -9.51
N ARG A 42 14.60 -16.13 -9.41
CA ARG A 42 14.48 -17.53 -8.94
C ARG A 42 15.26 -18.47 -9.83
N LYS A 43 15.13 -18.35 -11.16
CA LYS A 43 15.87 -19.20 -12.11
C LYS A 43 17.38 -19.11 -11.88
N LEU A 44 17.91 -17.89 -11.70
CA LEU A 44 19.33 -17.69 -11.39
C LEU A 44 19.73 -18.36 -10.07
N VAL A 45 18.95 -18.19 -9.01
CA VAL A 45 19.25 -18.80 -7.71
C VAL A 45 19.18 -20.33 -7.78
N MET A 46 18.23 -20.89 -8.54
CA MET A 46 18.11 -22.34 -8.75
C MET A 46 19.29 -22.92 -9.50
N GLU A 47 19.90 -22.19 -10.44
CA GLU A 47 21.18 -22.61 -11.04
C GLU A 47 22.32 -22.59 -10.03
N LEU A 48 22.40 -21.57 -9.17
CA LEU A 48 23.43 -21.48 -8.14
C LEU A 48 23.29 -22.56 -7.06
N ILE A 49 22.06 -22.96 -6.72
CA ILE A 49 21.76 -24.01 -5.75
C ILE A 49 22.40 -25.35 -6.16
N LYS A 50 22.50 -25.65 -7.46
CA LYS A 50 23.07 -26.92 -7.98
C LYS A 50 24.56 -27.09 -7.66
N GLU A 51 25.27 -26.01 -7.30
CA GLU A 51 26.70 -26.04 -6.96
C GLU A 51 26.96 -26.51 -5.51
N PHE A 52 25.91 -26.59 -4.70
CA PHE A 52 25.94 -27.06 -3.31
C PHE A 52 25.49 -28.52 -3.23
N ASP A 53 26.11 -29.27 -2.30
CA ASP A 53 25.70 -30.63 -1.98
C ASP A 53 24.39 -30.62 -1.17
N ASP A 54 24.25 -29.62 -0.29
CA ASP A 54 23.01 -29.34 0.44
C ASP A 54 22.85 -27.84 0.71
N ILE A 55 21.62 -27.36 0.61
CA ILE A 55 21.29 -25.96 0.92
C ILE A 55 19.88 -25.85 1.49
N THR A 56 19.79 -25.19 2.65
CA THR A 56 18.53 -24.95 3.34
C THR A 56 18.23 -23.46 3.42
N PHE A 57 16.94 -23.12 3.40
CA PHE A 57 16.47 -21.75 3.54
C PHE A 57 15.65 -21.65 4.82
N CYS A 58 15.97 -20.70 5.70
CA CYS A 58 15.34 -20.52 6.99
C CYS A 58 14.85 -19.08 7.10
N TYR A 59 13.56 -18.93 7.45
CA TYR A 59 13.03 -17.62 7.78
C TYR A 59 13.50 -17.25 9.18
N LEU A 60 13.97 -16.01 9.32
CA LEU A 60 14.44 -15.46 10.58
C LEU A 60 13.72 -14.13 10.85
N PRO A 61 13.14 -13.90 12.04
CA PRO A 61 12.57 -12.60 12.38
C PRO A 61 13.61 -11.47 12.20
N ARG A 62 13.14 -10.28 11.86
CA ARG A 62 14.01 -9.13 11.57
C ARG A 62 14.89 -8.76 12.77
N GLU A 63 14.38 -8.95 13.98
CA GLU A 63 15.06 -8.72 15.25
C GLU A 63 16.29 -9.61 15.42
N GLU A 64 16.35 -10.74 14.70
CA GLU A 64 17.46 -11.69 14.73
C GLU A 64 18.38 -11.53 13.50
N ASN A 65 17.94 -10.83 12.45
CA ASN A 65 18.72 -10.56 11.22
C ASN A 65 19.48 -9.22 11.23
N GLN A 66 19.74 -8.66 12.41
CA GLN A 66 20.25 -7.28 12.58
C GLN A 66 21.55 -7.00 11.82
N VAL A 67 22.46 -7.99 11.74
CA VAL A 67 23.76 -7.81 11.06
C VAL A 67 23.58 -7.63 9.56
N ALA A 68 22.76 -8.47 8.91
CA ALA A 68 22.50 -8.34 7.48
C ALA A 68 21.75 -7.04 7.17
N ASP A 69 20.80 -6.65 8.02
CA ASP A 69 20.05 -5.40 7.93
C ASP A 69 20.95 -4.17 8.07
N ALA A 70 21.84 -4.16 9.05
CA ALA A 70 22.81 -3.08 9.24
C ALA A 70 23.73 -2.96 8.02
N LEU A 71 24.21 -4.08 7.47
CA LEU A 71 25.05 -4.07 6.26
C LEU A 71 24.29 -3.59 5.02
N ALA A 72 23.04 -4.04 4.83
CA ALA A 72 22.20 -3.58 3.72
C ALA A 72 21.91 -2.07 3.84
N THR A 73 21.64 -1.59 5.06
CA THR A 73 21.41 -0.18 5.36
C THR A 73 22.67 0.65 5.08
N LEU A 74 23.83 0.21 5.55
CA LEU A 74 25.12 0.86 5.27
C LEU A 74 25.38 0.89 3.76
N ALA A 75 25.14 -0.21 3.04
CA ALA A 75 25.31 -0.27 1.58
C ALA A 75 24.36 0.71 0.85
N ALA A 76 23.13 0.88 1.32
CA ALA A 76 22.19 1.85 0.77
C ALA A 76 22.57 3.31 1.10
N MET A 77 23.19 3.54 2.25
CA MET A 77 23.68 4.86 2.66
C MET A 77 24.97 5.26 1.94
N ILE A 78 25.78 4.29 1.52
CA ILE A 78 26.93 4.52 0.65
C ILE A 78 26.39 4.96 -0.71
N LYS A 79 26.16 6.27 -0.84
CA LYS A 79 26.04 6.93 -2.13
C LYS A 79 27.36 6.69 -2.85
N VAL A 80 27.43 5.64 -3.67
CA VAL A 80 28.43 5.58 -4.72
C VAL A 80 28.18 6.85 -5.51
N ASN A 81 29.15 7.77 -5.45
CA ASN A 81 29.13 9.07 -6.09
C ASN A 81 29.25 8.86 -7.61
N LYS A 82 28.32 8.13 -8.21
CA LYS A 82 27.98 8.28 -9.62
C LYS A 82 27.23 9.61 -9.65
N GLN A 83 27.84 10.59 -10.31
CA GLN A 83 27.17 11.82 -10.74
C GLN A 83 26.02 11.48 -11.70
N GLU A 84 24.97 10.85 -11.18
CA GLU A 84 23.65 10.87 -11.79
C GLU A 84 22.76 11.58 -10.81
N ASP A 85 22.29 12.75 -11.25
CA ASP A 85 21.48 13.70 -10.53
C ASP A 85 20.29 13.02 -9.85
N MET A 86 20.49 12.58 -8.60
CA MET A 86 19.37 12.32 -7.72
C MET A 86 18.80 13.69 -7.37
N LYS A 87 17.87 14.17 -8.20
CA LYS A 87 17.10 15.39 -7.92
C LYS A 87 16.53 15.21 -6.50
N PRO A 88 16.87 16.09 -5.55
CA PRO A 88 16.34 15.99 -4.21
C PRO A 88 14.81 16.05 -4.31
N ILE A 89 14.12 15.19 -3.57
CA ILE A 89 12.66 15.29 -3.42
C ILE A 89 12.41 16.65 -2.80
N ARG A 90 11.91 17.58 -3.60
CA ARG A 90 11.62 18.94 -3.17
C ARG A 90 10.28 18.89 -2.46
N MET A 91 10.32 18.79 -1.13
CA MET A 91 9.15 18.87 -0.29
C MET A 91 8.87 20.35 0.02
N SER A 92 7.72 20.85 -0.41
CA SER A 92 7.18 22.12 0.05
C SER A 92 6.29 21.87 1.27
N ILE A 93 6.58 22.56 2.36
CA ILE A 93 5.68 22.64 3.51
C ILE A 93 4.67 23.72 3.15
N TYR A 94 3.41 23.32 2.99
CA TYR A 94 2.30 24.26 2.86
C TYR A 94 1.84 24.65 4.27
N GLU A 95 1.59 25.94 4.50
CA GLU A 95 1.06 26.42 5.78
C GLU A 95 -0.41 25.98 5.99
N ALA A 96 -1.12 25.66 4.90
CA ALA A 96 -2.45 25.10 4.96
C ALA A 96 -2.41 23.60 5.32
N PRO A 97 -3.30 23.11 6.20
CA PRO A 97 -3.35 21.70 6.54
C PRO A 97 -3.72 20.83 5.32
N ALA A 98 -3.18 19.62 5.25
CA ALA A 98 -3.28 18.72 4.09
C ALA A 98 -4.72 18.38 3.62
N HIS A 99 -5.75 18.64 4.42
CA HIS A 99 -7.15 18.42 4.01
C HIS A 99 -7.66 19.48 3.03
N CYS A 100 -7.00 20.64 2.92
CA CYS A 100 -7.36 21.69 1.95
C CYS A 100 -6.78 21.42 0.55
N CYS A 101 -5.77 20.54 0.43
CA CYS A 101 -5.03 20.32 -0.82
C CYS A 101 -5.74 19.37 -1.81
N ASN A 102 -6.95 18.90 -1.50
CA ASN A 102 -7.74 18.02 -2.37
C ASN A 102 -8.94 18.71 -3.02
N ILE A 103 -9.06 20.04 -2.91
CA ILE A 103 -10.14 20.80 -3.54
C ILE A 103 -9.67 21.34 -4.90
N ASP A 104 -9.11 20.46 -5.73
CA ASP A 104 -8.89 20.71 -7.16
C ASP A 104 -9.29 19.43 -7.92
N VAL A 105 -10.44 18.86 -7.57
CA VAL A 105 -11.21 18.13 -8.58
C VAL A 105 -12.03 19.21 -9.24
N GLU A 106 -11.77 19.48 -10.52
CA GLU A 106 -12.66 20.23 -11.39
C GLU A 106 -14.01 19.49 -11.43
N GLU A 107 -14.82 19.67 -10.40
CA GLU A 107 -16.21 19.28 -10.41
C GLU A 107 -16.90 20.24 -11.36
N GLU A 108 -17.51 19.67 -12.42
CA GLU A 108 -18.56 20.35 -13.18
C GLU A 108 -19.47 21.06 -12.17
N LYS A 109 -19.83 22.31 -12.45
CA LYS A 109 -20.75 23.10 -11.61
C LYS A 109 -22.10 22.39 -11.54
N ASP A 110 -22.19 21.40 -10.66
CA ASP A 110 -23.44 20.87 -10.17
C ASP A 110 -23.82 21.79 -9.01
N ASP A 111 -24.88 22.57 -9.20
CA ASP A 111 -25.43 23.47 -8.16
C ASP A 111 -26.07 22.67 -7.00
N HIS A 112 -25.91 21.34 -6.99
CA HIS A 112 -26.41 20.46 -5.97
C HIS A 112 -25.38 20.17 -4.88
N PRO A 113 -25.79 20.16 -3.60
CA PRO A 113 -24.88 19.80 -2.51
C PRO A 113 -24.32 18.39 -2.69
N TRP A 114 -23.04 18.19 -2.37
CA TRP A 114 -22.33 16.90 -2.49
C TRP A 114 -23.03 15.71 -1.81
N TYR A 115 -23.91 15.97 -0.84
CA TYR A 115 -24.67 14.96 -0.10
C TYR A 115 -26.08 14.69 -0.65
N GLN A 116 -26.48 15.29 -1.78
CA GLN A 116 -27.84 15.20 -2.32
C GLN A 116 -28.25 13.74 -2.62
N ASP A 117 -27.38 12.96 -3.24
CA ASP A 117 -27.64 11.55 -3.52
C ASP A 117 -27.81 10.72 -2.24
N MET A 118 -27.03 11.04 -1.21
CA MET A 118 -27.16 10.42 0.11
C MET A 118 -28.48 10.80 0.78
N LEU A 119 -28.86 12.08 0.72
CA LEU A 119 -30.12 12.59 1.25
C LEU A 119 -31.31 11.90 0.57
N ARG A 120 -31.30 11.83 -0.77
CA ARG A 120 -32.33 11.17 -1.57
C ARG A 120 -32.46 9.69 -1.22
N TYR A 121 -31.33 8.99 -1.07
CA TYR A 121 -31.33 7.59 -0.70
C TYR A 121 -31.78 7.34 0.74
N VAL A 122 -31.35 8.15 1.70
CA VAL A 122 -31.77 8.00 3.11
C VAL A 122 -33.25 8.34 3.29
N LYS A 123 -33.76 9.34 2.57
CA LYS A 123 -35.17 9.79 2.65
C LYS A 123 -36.13 8.86 1.89
N ASN A 124 -35.84 8.57 0.62
CA ASN A 124 -36.77 7.89 -0.29
C ASN A 124 -36.34 6.49 -0.73
N ARG A 125 -35.13 6.04 -0.38
CA ARG A 125 -34.51 4.80 -0.91
C ARG A 125 -34.33 4.78 -2.43
N GLU A 126 -34.21 5.97 -3.02
CA GLU A 126 -33.99 6.17 -4.45
C GLU A 126 -32.50 6.28 -4.77
N TYR A 127 -32.08 5.71 -5.90
CA TYR A 127 -30.71 5.77 -6.40
C TYR A 127 -30.61 6.78 -7.54
N PRO A 128 -29.43 7.37 -7.81
CA PRO A 128 -29.17 8.18 -9.00
C PRO A 128 -29.53 7.41 -10.28
N ASP A 129 -30.10 8.11 -11.27
CA ASP A 129 -30.67 7.47 -12.47
C ASP A 129 -29.60 6.73 -13.31
N GLN A 130 -28.34 7.17 -13.21
CA GLN A 130 -27.19 6.59 -13.90
C GLN A 130 -26.31 5.70 -13.01
N ALA A 131 -26.73 5.39 -11.77
CA ALA A 131 -25.90 4.64 -10.82
C ALA A 131 -25.72 3.16 -11.24
N THR A 132 -24.47 2.72 -11.30
CA THR A 132 -24.14 1.29 -11.52
C THR A 132 -24.48 0.46 -10.27
N GLU A 133 -24.56 -0.87 -10.41
CA GLU A 133 -24.78 -1.75 -9.25
C GLU A 133 -23.70 -1.62 -8.15
N ASN A 134 -22.48 -1.27 -8.54
CA ASN A 134 -21.40 -1.03 -7.58
C ASN A 134 -21.62 0.29 -6.82
N ASP A 135 -22.10 1.33 -7.51
CA ASP A 135 -22.42 2.63 -6.89
C ASP A 135 -23.57 2.48 -5.90
N LYS A 136 -24.64 1.76 -6.27
CA LYS A 136 -25.76 1.42 -5.38
C LYS A 136 -25.32 0.63 -4.16
N ARG A 137 -24.33 -0.26 -4.30
CA ARG A 137 -23.76 -1.03 -3.19
C ARG A 137 -22.95 -0.13 -2.25
N THR A 138 -22.18 0.78 -2.81
CA THR A 138 -21.37 1.74 -2.06
C THR A 138 -22.26 2.71 -1.30
N LEU A 139 -23.28 3.27 -1.95
CA LEU A 139 -24.28 4.15 -1.35
C LEU A 139 -24.99 3.48 -0.16
N ARG A 140 -25.41 2.22 -0.33
CA ARG A 140 -25.99 1.41 0.76
C ARG A 140 -25.09 1.28 1.99
N ARG A 141 -23.80 1.03 1.76
CA ARG A 141 -22.82 0.90 2.84
C ARG A 141 -22.65 2.23 3.57
N LEU A 142 -22.40 3.30 2.82
CA LEU A 142 -22.18 4.63 3.36
C LEU A 142 -23.41 5.14 4.11
N ALA A 143 -24.62 4.95 3.58
CA ALA A 143 -25.87 5.38 4.21
C ALA A 143 -26.11 4.81 5.62
N SER A 144 -25.41 3.74 6.01
CA SER A 144 -25.49 3.20 7.37
C SER A 144 -24.90 4.14 8.43
N ASP A 145 -23.99 5.02 8.00
CA ASP A 145 -23.36 6.04 8.86
C ASP A 145 -24.16 7.35 8.88
N TYR A 146 -25.29 7.45 8.17
CA TYR A 146 -26.07 8.67 8.07
C TYR A 146 -27.42 8.53 8.77
N VAL A 147 -27.89 9.64 9.35
CA VAL A 147 -29.17 9.75 10.04
C VAL A 147 -29.89 10.98 9.51
N LEU A 148 -31.17 10.83 9.21
CA LEU A 148 -32.04 11.95 8.84
C LEU A 148 -32.83 12.39 10.06
N ASP A 149 -32.69 13.65 10.46
CA ASP A 149 -33.58 14.28 11.43
C ASP A 149 -34.33 15.43 10.75
N ARG A 150 -35.65 15.28 10.68
CA ARG A 150 -36.56 16.13 9.90
C ARG A 150 -36.17 16.14 8.41
N GLU A 151 -35.37 17.12 8.01
CA GLU A 151 -34.90 17.35 6.63
C GLU A 151 -33.37 17.56 6.58
N ILE A 152 -32.70 17.43 7.73
CA ILE A 152 -31.27 17.67 7.86
C ILE A 152 -30.56 16.32 7.97
N LEU A 153 -29.56 16.14 7.11
CA LEU A 153 -28.74 14.94 7.08
C LEU A 153 -27.57 15.08 8.06
N TYR A 154 -27.37 14.07 8.88
CA TYR A 154 -26.26 13.98 9.83
C TYR A 154 -25.40 12.76 9.53
N LYS A 155 -24.07 12.93 9.59
CA LYS A 155 -23.11 11.84 9.55
C LYS A 155 -22.70 11.47 10.97
N ARG A 156 -22.75 10.18 11.29
CA ARG A 156 -22.34 9.61 12.57
C ARG A 156 -20.83 9.44 12.60
N GLY A 157 -20.17 10.15 13.52
CA GLY A 157 -18.76 9.97 13.82
C GLY A 157 -18.48 8.66 14.57
N LYS A 158 -17.20 8.25 14.62
CA LYS A 158 -16.76 7.06 15.37
C LYS A 158 -17.01 7.20 16.88
N ASP A 159 -17.07 8.43 17.36
CA ASP A 159 -17.37 8.87 18.72
C ASP A 159 -18.88 9.02 19.00
N GLN A 160 -19.75 8.60 18.06
CA GLN A 160 -21.20 8.78 18.12
C GLN A 160 -21.68 10.24 18.03
N VAL A 161 -20.79 11.20 17.75
CA VAL A 161 -21.18 12.59 17.52
C VAL A 161 -21.84 12.70 16.14
N LEU A 162 -22.96 13.42 16.07
CA LEU A 162 -23.67 13.69 14.83
C LEU A 162 -23.18 15.00 14.22
N LEU A 163 -22.57 14.91 13.03
CA LEU A 163 -22.08 16.06 12.27
C LEU A 163 -23.09 16.41 11.18
N ARG A 164 -23.55 17.65 11.15
CA ARG A 164 -24.48 18.16 10.13
C ARG A 164 -23.79 18.18 8.77
N CYS A 165 -24.45 17.64 7.74
CA CYS A 165 -24.03 17.83 6.35
C CYS A 165 -24.36 19.26 5.92
N VAL A 166 -23.35 19.98 5.44
CA VAL A 166 -23.45 21.37 4.97
C VAL A 166 -23.00 21.45 3.52
N ASP A 167 -23.56 22.41 2.77
CA ASP A 167 -23.13 22.71 1.42
C ASP A 167 -21.85 23.56 1.43
N SER A 168 -21.33 23.89 0.24
CA SER A 168 -20.14 24.72 0.08
C SER A 168 -20.33 26.19 0.45
N VAL A 169 -21.57 26.66 0.58
CA VAL A 169 -21.91 28.05 0.94
C VAL A 169 -21.96 28.22 2.45
N GLU A 170 -22.39 27.17 3.18
CA GLU A 170 -22.50 27.14 4.63
C GLU A 170 -21.22 26.67 5.37
N ALA A 171 -20.26 26.05 4.65
CA ALA A 171 -19.01 25.51 5.20
C ALA A 171 -17.94 26.59 5.46
#